data_AF-A0A2V9CVC3-F1
#
_entry.id   AF-A0A2V9CVC3-F1
#
_cell.length_a   1.000
_cell.length_b   1.000
_cell.length_c   1.000
_cell.angle_alpha   90.00
_cell.angle_beta   90.00
_cell.angle_gamma   90.00
#
_symmetry.space_group_name_H-M   'P 1'
#
loop_
_entity.id
_entity.type
_entity.pdbx_description
1 polymer ?
#
loop_
_entity_poly.entity_id
_entity_poly.type
_entity_poly.pdbx_seq_one_letter_code
_entity_poly.pdbx_strand_id
1 'polypeptide(L)' 'MILVDSNIPMYLVGAPHAHKSDARRLLERVVTERQRLVTDAEVLQEILHRYVAIDCRDAIQPAFDA' A
#
# COMPACT_ATOMS: atom_id res chain seq x y z
N MET A 1 2.44 -9.93 -13.66
CA MET A 1 2.96 -9.77 -12.29
C MET A 1 3.26 -8.29 -12.12
N ILE A 2 2.63 -7.64 -11.15
CA ILE A 2 2.74 -6.19 -10.91
C ILE A 2 3.48 -5.98 -9.59
N LEU A 3 4.52 -5.15 -9.60
CA LEU A 3 5.19 -4.70 -8.38
C LEU A 3 4.39 -3.54 -7.77
N VAL A 4 4.04 -3.66 -6.49
CA VAL A 4 3.36 -2.63 -5.71
C VAL A 4 4.41 -1.87 -4.89
N ASP A 5 4.52 -0.58 -5.17
CA ASP A 5 5.43 0.34 -4.49
C ASP A 5 4.86 0.88 -3.17
N SER A 6 5.73 1.36 -2.29
CA SER A 6 5.41 1.85 -0.94
C SER A 6 4.40 3.00 -0.94
N ASN A 7 4.38 3.79 -2.01
CA ASN A 7 3.46 4.91 -2.20
C ASN A 7 1.98 4.47 -2.25
N ILE A 8 1.68 3.28 -2.78
CA ILE A 8 0.29 2.81 -2.91
C ILE A 8 -0.35 2.59 -1.53
N PRO A 9 0.21 1.78 -0.61
CA PRO A 9 -0.28 1.68 0.77
C PRO A 9 -0.34 3.04 1.47
N MET A 10 0.64 3.92 1.26
CA MET A 10 0.67 5.25 1.90
C MET A 10 -0.50 6.14 1.48
N TYR A 11 -0.90 6.12 0.20
CA TYR A 11 -2.09 6.87 -0.25
C TYR A 11 -3.39 6.27 0.30
N LEU A 12 -3.45 4.94 0.43
CA LEU A 12 -4.67 4.24 0.81
C LEU A 12 -4.96 4.33 2.31
N VAL A 13 -3.93 4.15 3.13
CA VAL A 13 -4.03 3.98 4.58
C VAL A 13 -3.59 5.23 5.33
N GLY A 14 -2.66 6.00 4.77
CA GLY A 14 -2.16 7.23 5.39
C GLY A 14 -3.12 8.42 5.29
N ALA A 15 -2.55 9.62 5.47
CA ALA A 15 -3.27 10.89 5.40
C ALA A 15 -3.99 11.10 4.05
N PRO A 16 -4.98 12.01 3.98
CA PRO A 16 -5.65 12.35 2.73
C PRO A 16 -4.64 12.70 1.63
N HIS A 17 -4.70 11.99 0.50
CA HIS A 17 -3.81 12.18 -0.63
C HIS A 17 -4.61 12.32 -1.93
N ALA A 18 -4.18 13.21 -2.83
CA ALA A 18 -4.87 13.47 -4.09
C ALA A 18 -5.07 12.20 -4.94
N HIS A 19 -4.10 11.29 -4.89
CA HIS A 19 -4.13 10.03 -5.65
C HIS A 19 -4.85 8.88 -4.95
N LYS A 20 -5.45 9.08 -3.77
CA LYS A 20 -6.09 8.01 -2.99
C LYS A 20 -7.22 7.31 -3.77
N SER A 21 -8.07 8.10 -4.43
CA SER A 21 -9.21 7.57 -5.20
C SER A 21 -8.75 6.80 -6.43
N ASP A 22 -7.77 7.33 -7.16
CA ASP A 22 -7.25 6.69 -8.36
C ASP A 22 -6.48 5.41 -8.03
N ALA A 23 -5.64 5.44 -6.99
CA ALA A 23 -4.90 4.27 -6.51
C ALA A 23 -5.86 3.16 -6.06
N ARG A 24 -6.93 3.51 -5.33
CA ARG A 24 -7.97 2.56 -4.93
C ARG A 24 -8.63 1.91 -6.15
N ARG A 25 -9.07 2.70 -7.13
CA ARG A 25 -9.75 2.21 -8.33
C ARG A 25 -8.85 1.28 -9.16
N LEU A 26 -7.57 1.63 -9.28
CA LEU A 26 -6.58 0.78 -9.95
C LEU A 26 -6.38 -0.53 -9.20
N LEU A 27 -6.22 -0.48 -7.87
CA LEU A 27 -6.04 -1.65 -7.03
C LEU A 27 -7.26 -2.58 -7.11
N GLU A 28 -8.48 -2.05 -6.99
CA GLU A 28 -9.73 -2.80 -7.12
C GLU A 28 -9.82 -3.51 -8.49
N ARG A 29 -9.42 -2.82 -9.56
CA ARG A 29 -9.40 -3.39 -10.91
C ARG A 29 -8.42 -4.56 -11.02
N VAL A 30 -7.17 -4.39 -10.60
CA VAL A 30 -6.14 -5.46 -10.72
C VAL A 30 -6.46 -6.66 -9.84
N VAL A 31 -7.06 -6.42 -8.66
CA VAL A 31 -7.58 -7.48 -7.78
C VAL A 31 -8.74 -8.23 -8.44
N THR A 32 -9.70 -7.50 -9.04
CA THR A 32 -10.83 -8.09 -9.77
C THR A 32 -10.36 -8.93 -10.96
N GLU A 33 -9.35 -8.46 -11.68
CA GLU A 33 -8.70 -9.17 -12.79
C GLU A 33 -7.79 -10.33 -12.31
N ARG A 34 -7.70 -10.57 -10.99
CA ARG A 34 -6.84 -11.60 -10.35
C ARG A 34 -5.39 -11.52 -10.79
N GLN A 35 -4.89 -10.31 -11.03
CA GLN A 35 -3.50 -10.12 -11.39
C GLN A 35 -2.61 -10.35 -10.16
N ARG A 36 -1.50 -11.05 -10.36
CA ARG A 36 -0.52 -11.29 -9.29
C ARG A 36 0.17 -9.98 -8.92
N LEU A 37 -0.13 -9.48 -7.72
CA LEU A 37 0.57 -8.39 -7.06
C LEU A 37 1.72 -8.94 -6.23
N VAL A 38 2.87 -8.29 -6.28
CA VAL A 38 4.05 -8.61 -5.48
C VAL A 38 4.67 -7.32 -4.96
N THR A 39 5.42 -7.41 -3.88
CA THR A 39 6.28 -6.33 -3.38
C THR A 39 7.61 -6.92 -2.97
N ASP A 40 8.60 -6.09 -2.69
CA ASP A 40 9.93 -6.52 -2.28
C ASP A 40 10.22 -6.13 -0.82
N ALA A 41 11.37 -6.59 -0.32
CA ALA A 41 11.78 -6.37 1.06
C ALA A 41 12.15 -4.90 1.35
N GLU A 42 12.59 -4.13 0.35
CA GLU A 42 12.93 -2.71 0.53
C GLU A 42 11.66 -1.87 0.66
N VAL A 43 10.66 -2.14 -0.17
CA VAL A 43 9.33 -1.52 -0.06
C VAL A 43 8.70 -1.83 1.30
N LEU A 44 8.81 -3.08 1.77
CA LEU A 44 8.39 -3.48 3.12
C LEU A 44 9.11 -2.66 4.20
N GLN A 45 10.44 -2.58 4.13
CA GLN A 45 11.25 -1.84 5.09
C GLN A 45 10.90 -0.35 5.11
N GLU A 46 10.56 0.23 3.96
CA GLU A 46 10.12 1.61 3.85
C GLU A 46 8.75 1.84 4.48
N ILE A 47 7.76 0.98 4.21
CA ILE A 47 6.43 1.07 4.82
C ILE A 47 6.54 1.04 6.35
N LEU A 48 7.31 0.08 6.89
CA LEU A 48 7.55 -0.02 8.34
C LEU A 48 8.20 1.24 8.88
N HIS A 49 9.25 1.74 8.23
CA HIS A 49 9.95 2.95 8.65
C HIS A 49 9.02 4.17 8.69
N ARG A 50 8.23 4.39 7.62
CA ARG A 50 7.34 5.56 7.55
C ARG A 50 6.17 5.44 8.52
N TYR A 51 5.54 4.28 8.66
CA TYR A 51 4.36 4.10 9.54
C TYR A 51 4.74 4.24 11.01
N VAL A 52 5.92 3.75 11.40
CA VAL A 52 6.46 3.97 12.75
C VAL A 52 6.75 5.45 13.01
N ALA A 53 7.26 6.18 12.01
CA ALA A 53 7.59 7.60 12.16
C ALA A 53 6.35 8.50 12.35
N ILE A 54 5.19 8.12 11.80
CA ILE A 54 3.93 8.87 11.92
C ILE A 54 3.00 8.30 13.02
N ASP A 55 3.52 7.43 13.88
CA ASP A 55 2.77 6.73 14.94
C ASP A 55 1.53 5.96 14.45
N CYS A 56 1.56 5.48 13.20
CA CYS A 56 0.48 4.75 12.56
C CYS A 56 0.77 3.23 12.56
N ARG A 57 1.16 2.70 13.72
CA ARG A 57 1.60 1.30 13.86
C ARG A 57 0.46 0.30 13.67
N ASP A 58 -0.75 0.68 14.05
CA ASP A 58 -1.93 -0.19 13.93
C ASP A 58 -2.30 -0.51 12.47
N ALA A 59 -1.82 0.32 11.53
CA ALA A 59 -2.11 0.17 10.12
C ALA A 59 -1.07 -0.67 9.37
N ILE A 60 -0.01 -1.10 10.06
CA ILE A 60 1.04 -1.97 9.52
C ILE A 60 0.46 -3.33 9.14
N GLN A 61 -0.21 -4.02 10.08
CA GLN A 61 -0.76 -5.36 9.83
C GLN A 61 -1.84 -5.39 8.73
N PRO A 62 -2.83 -4.45 8.71
CA PRO A 62 -3.80 -4.37 7.61
C PRO A 62 -3.19 -4.13 6.23
N ALA A 63 -2.02 -3.48 6.14
CA ALA A 63 -1.32 -3.30 4.87
C ALA A 63 -0.67 -4.60 4.36
N PHE A 64 -0.51 -5.61 5.22
CA PHE A 64 0.08 -6.91 4.89
C PHE A 64 -0.94 -8.03 4.62
N ASP A 65 -2.10 -7.99 5.26
CA ASP A 65 -3.11 -9.05 5.15
C ASP A 65 -4.04 -8.92 3.91
N ALA A 66 -3.81 -7.92 3.04
CA ALA A 66 -4.66 -7.57 1.91
C ALA A 66 -4.42 -8.39 0.63
#